data_AF-R7AWS2-F1
#
_entry.id   AF-R7AWS2-F1
#
_cell.length_a   1.000
_cell.length_b   1.000
_cell.length_c   1.000
_cell.angle_alpha   90.00
_cell.angle_beta   90.00
_cell.angle_gamma   90.00
#
_symmetry.space_group_name_H-M   'P 1'
#
loop_
_entity.id
_entity.type
_entity.pdbx_description
1 polymer ?
#
loop_
_entity_poly.entity_id
_entity_poly.type
_entity_poly.pdbx_seq_one_letter_code
_entity_poly.pdbx_strand_id
1 'polypeptide(L)'
;MKRHIAIYLLLAFLMGSISTSCSEEKLSEVSIFDDTLQNEPNELDKWLEKNYLYAYNIDFKYRMEDIESSLSNNLVPIDYQLAVQMARIIKHVWFEAYDEVGGINFTRQYAPKIIHLIGSRQWNPNGTVTLGYAEGGLKVTLVGGNWLEPNNIPFMNEMYFQTMHHEFSHILHQTKNYPVEYNQLSEGHYSPSGWNNRTKISQYAPYGFVTAYGSSQPTEDIAEITACYLTWSQAQWDKLKEGTQKDEDGNPVSGGWEIIQQKITIMKNYMKDSFGVDMDQLRDAINRRCEEIQHMDLNKLPE
;
A
#
# COMPACT_ATOMS: atom_id res chain seq x y z
N MET A 1 -47.65 35.11 -47.59
CA MET A 1 -46.49 35.93 -48.04
C MET A 1 -45.98 36.98 -47.04
N LYS A 2 -46.75 37.44 -46.03
CA LYS A 2 -46.25 38.38 -45.00
C LYS A 2 -45.49 37.72 -43.82
N ARG A 3 -45.41 36.39 -43.76
CA ARG A 3 -44.81 35.64 -42.63
C ARG A 3 -43.37 35.16 -42.89
N HIS A 4 -42.87 35.27 -44.12
CA HIS A 4 -41.48 34.93 -44.47
C HIS A 4 -40.56 36.14 -44.57
N ILE A 5 -41.09 37.37 -44.73
CA ILE A 5 -40.29 38.61 -44.76
C ILE A 5 -39.81 39.00 -43.35
N ALA A 6 -40.60 38.71 -42.31
CA ALA A 6 -40.23 38.96 -40.91
C ALA A 6 -39.10 38.04 -40.40
N ILE A 7 -38.94 36.84 -40.99
CA ILE A 7 -37.92 35.86 -40.58
C ILE A 7 -36.54 36.22 -41.18
N TYR A 8 -36.49 36.74 -42.42
CA TYR A 8 -35.23 37.17 -43.04
C TYR A 8 -34.68 38.50 -42.49
N LEU A 9 -35.54 39.40 -41.99
CA LEU A 9 -35.10 40.63 -41.31
C LEU A 9 -34.60 40.38 -39.87
N LEU A 10 -35.06 39.31 -39.20
CA LEU A 10 -34.57 38.92 -37.87
C LEU A 10 -33.22 38.18 -37.92
N LEU A 11 -32.95 37.42 -39.00
CA LEU A 11 -31.65 36.77 -39.23
C LEU A 11 -30.54 37.75 -39.64
N ALA A 12 -30.87 38.86 -40.29
CA ALA A 12 -29.90 39.90 -40.67
C ALA A 12 -29.50 40.82 -39.51
N PHE A 13 -30.32 40.90 -38.44
CA PHE A 13 -30.01 41.66 -37.23
C PHE A 13 -29.18 40.87 -36.20
N LEU A 14 -29.12 39.53 -36.32
CA LEU A 14 -28.34 38.66 -35.42
C LEU A 14 -26.86 38.50 -35.86
N MET A 15 -26.49 38.98 -37.05
CA MET A 15 -25.13 38.86 -37.62
C MET A 15 -24.27 40.12 -37.44
N GLY A 16 -24.78 41.16 -36.78
CA GLY A 16 -24.16 42.50 -36.78
C GLY A 16 -23.69 43.06 -35.44
N SER A 17 -23.73 42.30 -34.33
CA SER A 17 -23.53 42.92 -33.01
C SER A 17 -22.92 42.01 -31.94
N ILE A 18 -21.76 41.39 -32.21
CA ILE A 18 -20.80 41.00 -31.16
C ILE A 18 -19.38 41.04 -31.74
N SER A 19 -18.77 42.22 -31.80
CA SER A 19 -17.32 42.35 -32.01
C SER A 19 -16.74 43.49 -31.18
N THR A 20 -17.07 43.48 -29.89
CA THR A 20 -16.29 44.17 -28.84
C THR A 20 -16.44 43.41 -27.52
N SER A 21 -15.46 42.57 -27.18
CA SER A 21 -15.00 42.29 -25.80
C SER A 21 -14.22 40.98 -25.75
N CYS A 22 -12.91 41.07 -25.90
CA CYS A 22 -12.01 40.92 -24.76
C CYS A 22 -10.67 41.48 -25.24
N SER A 23 -10.16 42.49 -24.55
CA SER A 23 -8.73 42.79 -24.60
C SER A 23 -8.01 41.48 -24.36
N GLU A 24 -7.12 41.08 -25.28
CA GLU A 24 -6.14 40.04 -24.98
C GLU A 24 -5.34 40.54 -23.78
N GLU A 25 -5.68 40.08 -22.58
CA GLU A 25 -4.71 40.05 -21.50
C GLU A 25 -3.57 39.21 -22.05
N LYS A 26 -2.43 39.87 -22.30
CA LYS A 26 -1.20 39.16 -22.63
C LYS A 26 -0.99 38.12 -21.55
N LEU A 27 -1.12 36.85 -21.93
CA LEU A 27 -0.69 35.74 -21.12
C LEU A 27 0.74 36.05 -20.70
N SER A 28 1.01 35.94 -19.40
CA SER A 28 2.36 35.97 -18.86
C SER A 28 3.26 35.08 -19.71
N GLU A 29 4.39 35.61 -20.20
CA GLU A 29 5.40 34.80 -20.91
C GLU A 29 6.05 33.76 -19.98
N VAL A 30 5.82 33.88 -18.66
CA VAL A 30 6.14 32.82 -17.70
C VAL A 30 5.01 31.80 -17.73
N SER A 31 5.33 30.60 -18.23
CA SER A 31 4.50 29.41 -18.06
C SER A 31 4.28 29.17 -16.56
N ILE A 32 3.04 28.96 -16.13
CA ILE A 32 2.76 28.47 -14.75
C ILE A 32 3.24 27.02 -14.54
N PHE A 33 3.51 26.31 -15.64
CA PHE A 33 4.25 25.06 -15.68
C PHE A 33 5.70 25.42 -16.02
N ASP A 34 6.41 25.91 -15.02
CA ASP A 34 7.83 26.14 -15.13
C ASP A 34 8.52 24.83 -14.75
N ASP A 35 9.08 24.13 -15.74
CA ASP A 35 9.87 22.90 -15.56
C ASP A 35 11.14 23.15 -14.70
N THR A 36 11.42 24.41 -14.34
CA THR A 36 12.50 24.81 -13.44
C THR A 36 12.05 25.10 -12.00
N LEU A 37 10.75 24.91 -11.67
CA LEU A 37 10.27 24.92 -10.28
C LEU A 37 10.75 23.67 -9.54
N GLN A 38 12.05 23.61 -9.23
CA GLN A 38 12.46 22.96 -8.00
C GLN A 38 11.78 23.72 -6.88
N ASN A 39 10.68 23.15 -6.37
CA ASN A 39 10.02 23.68 -5.18
C ASN A 39 11.08 23.82 -4.09
N GLU A 40 11.22 25.02 -3.54
CA GLU A 40 12.09 25.25 -2.37
C GLU A 40 11.75 24.20 -1.30
N PRO A 41 12.76 23.49 -0.73
CA PRO A 41 12.52 22.44 0.25
C PRO A 41 11.70 22.95 1.44
N ASN A 42 10.52 22.38 1.62
CA ASN A 42 9.69 22.66 2.78
C ASN A 42 10.15 21.85 4.01
N GLU A 43 9.45 22.01 5.13
CA GLU A 43 9.80 21.34 6.37
C GLU A 43 9.69 19.81 6.28
N LEU A 44 8.71 19.28 5.53
CA LEU A 44 8.62 17.85 5.28
C LEU A 44 9.78 17.35 4.43
N ASP A 45 10.19 18.07 3.38
CA ASP A 45 11.32 17.68 2.51
C ASP A 45 12.62 17.54 3.33
N LYS A 46 12.94 18.53 4.18
CA LYS A 46 14.11 18.49 5.07
C LYS A 46 14.01 17.36 6.09
N TRP A 47 12.81 17.13 6.63
CA TRP A 47 12.62 16.07 7.61
C TRP A 47 12.76 14.69 6.98
N LEU A 48 12.25 14.47 5.76
CA LEU A 48 12.44 13.24 4.99
C LEU A 48 13.90 13.02 4.63
N GLU A 49 14.63 14.06 4.24
CA GLU A 49 16.06 13.96 3.98
C GLU A 49 16.82 13.41 5.20
N LYS A 50 16.58 13.98 6.38
CA LYS A 50 17.22 13.53 7.63
C LYS A 50 16.75 12.13 8.06
N ASN A 51 15.44 11.88 8.02
CA ASN A 51 14.82 10.71 8.67
C ASN A 51 14.61 9.50 7.75
N TYR A 52 14.75 9.67 6.44
CA TYR A 52 14.63 8.62 5.44
C TYR A 52 15.88 8.51 4.56
N LEU A 53 16.31 9.60 3.92
CA LEU A 53 17.45 9.54 3.00
C LEU A 53 18.74 9.25 3.75
N TYR A 54 19.12 10.08 4.73
CA TYR A 54 20.36 9.88 5.48
C TYR A 54 20.26 8.72 6.48
N ALA A 55 19.07 8.50 7.04
CA ALA A 55 18.87 7.42 8.00
C ALA A 55 18.87 6.04 7.34
N TYR A 56 18.23 5.87 6.17
CA TYR A 56 17.95 4.56 5.57
C TYR A 56 18.33 4.42 4.09
N ASN A 57 18.80 5.50 3.44
CA ASN A 57 19.04 5.58 2.00
C ASN A 57 17.75 5.37 1.19
N ILE A 58 16.68 6.07 1.60
CA ILE A 58 15.34 5.97 1.01
C ILE A 58 14.90 7.33 0.48
N ASP A 59 14.44 7.30 -0.77
CA ASP A 59 13.75 8.41 -1.41
C ASP A 59 12.25 8.32 -1.12
N PHE A 60 11.76 9.22 -0.27
CA PHE A 60 10.35 9.28 0.12
C PHE A 60 9.64 10.34 -0.71
N LYS A 61 8.82 9.89 -1.66
CA LYS A 61 8.10 10.73 -2.61
C LYS A 61 6.65 10.91 -2.21
N TYR A 62 6.25 12.14 -1.93
CA TYR A 62 4.84 12.51 -1.70
C TYR A 62 4.32 13.57 -2.69
N ARG A 63 5.23 14.31 -3.32
CA ARG A 63 4.91 15.22 -4.41
C ARG A 63 4.66 14.37 -5.65
N MET A 64 3.54 14.61 -6.32
CA MET A 64 3.25 13.97 -7.59
C MET A 64 4.22 14.54 -8.62
N GLU A 65 5.22 13.75 -9.00
CA GLU A 65 6.02 14.00 -10.19
C GLU A 65 5.14 13.69 -11.42
N ASP A 66 5.38 14.36 -12.55
CA ASP A 66 4.77 14.00 -13.84
C ASP A 66 5.28 12.62 -14.25
N ILE A 67 4.73 11.59 -13.62
CA ILE A 67 4.95 10.20 -13.95
C ILE A 67 3.91 9.87 -15.00
N GLU A 68 4.36 9.25 -16.09
CA GLU A 68 3.56 8.44 -17.03
C GLU A 68 2.88 7.28 -16.29
N SER A 69 2.11 7.57 -15.24
CA SER A 69 1.12 6.65 -14.71
C SER A 69 0.12 6.46 -15.83
N SER A 70 -0.22 5.21 -16.14
CA SER A 70 -1.16 4.87 -17.20
C SER A 70 -2.34 5.84 -17.13
N LEU A 71 -2.51 6.66 -18.18
CA LEU A 71 -3.48 7.76 -18.34
C LEU A 71 -4.96 7.37 -18.03
N SER A 72 -5.22 6.13 -17.66
CA SER A 72 -6.50 5.58 -17.26
C SER A 72 -6.87 5.80 -15.78
N ASN A 73 -5.93 6.15 -14.91
CA ASN A 73 -6.20 6.31 -13.48
C ASN A 73 -6.28 7.81 -13.13
N ASN A 74 -7.44 8.26 -12.62
CA ASN A 74 -7.63 9.61 -12.06
C ASN A 74 -6.85 9.74 -10.73
N LEU A 75 -5.52 9.74 -10.82
CA LEU A 75 -4.66 9.83 -9.66
C LEU A 75 -4.62 11.27 -9.16
N VAL A 76 -4.69 11.45 -7.84
CA VAL A 76 -4.55 12.77 -7.19
C VAL A 76 -3.39 12.74 -6.20
N PRO A 77 -2.66 13.86 -6.02
CA PRO A 77 -1.63 13.96 -5.00
C PRO A 77 -2.22 13.75 -3.60
N ILE A 78 -1.38 13.26 -2.69
CA ILE A 78 -1.73 13.21 -1.27
C ILE A 78 -1.75 14.63 -0.69
N ASP A 79 -2.70 14.90 0.20
CA ASP A 79 -2.71 16.15 0.97
C ASP A 79 -1.43 16.28 1.79
N TYR A 80 -0.86 17.48 1.85
CA TYR A 80 0.42 17.73 2.54
C TYR A 80 0.40 17.27 4.01
N GLN A 81 -0.69 17.56 4.73
CA GLN A 81 -0.77 17.20 6.14
C GLN A 81 -0.87 15.68 6.33
N LEU A 82 -1.56 14.99 5.41
CA LEU A 82 -1.63 13.53 5.41
C LEU A 82 -0.31 12.89 5.00
N ALA A 83 0.48 13.53 4.13
CA ALA A 83 1.85 13.10 3.83
C ALA A 83 2.76 13.20 5.06
N VAL A 84 2.66 14.28 5.84
CA VAL A 84 3.36 14.42 7.13
C VAL A 84 2.98 13.29 8.08
N GLN A 85 1.68 13.04 8.27
CA GLN A 85 1.21 11.97 9.15
C GLN A 85 1.70 10.60 8.68
N MET A 86 1.55 10.29 7.39
CA MET A 86 1.95 9.01 6.80
C MET A 86 3.45 8.77 6.94
N ALA A 87 4.29 9.77 6.65
CA ALA A 87 5.74 9.65 6.82
C ALA A 87 6.11 9.38 8.28
N ARG A 88 5.43 10.01 9.25
CA ARG A 88 5.69 9.74 10.67
C ARG A 88 5.24 8.35 11.10
N ILE A 89 4.05 7.93 10.67
CA ILE A 89 3.49 6.61 10.98
C ILE A 89 4.40 5.52 10.39
N ILE A 90 4.77 5.64 9.12
CA ILE A 90 5.64 4.67 8.45
C ILE A 90 6.96 4.55 9.19
N LYS A 91 7.62 5.67 9.51
CA LYS A 91 8.88 5.63 10.24
C LYS A 91 8.71 4.91 11.59
N HIS A 92 7.67 5.26 12.33
CA HIS A 92 7.50 4.79 13.69
C HIS A 92 7.03 3.34 13.80
N VAL A 93 6.00 2.95 13.04
CA VAL A 93 5.38 1.61 13.12
C VAL A 93 6.15 0.58 12.29
N TRP A 94 6.75 1.00 11.18
CA TRP A 94 7.51 0.09 10.32
C TRP A 94 9.01 0.17 10.63
N PHE A 95 9.68 1.25 10.24
CA PHE A 95 11.15 1.30 10.25
C PHE A 95 11.74 1.10 11.64
N GLU A 96 11.27 1.86 12.61
CA GLU A 96 11.79 1.80 13.97
C GLU A 96 11.45 0.49 14.69
N ALA A 97 10.36 -0.20 14.31
CA ALA A 97 10.06 -1.54 14.82
C ALA A 97 11.10 -2.57 14.33
N TYR A 98 11.46 -2.51 13.05
CA TYR A 98 12.53 -3.37 12.51
C TYR A 98 13.92 -2.95 13.00
N ASP A 99 14.18 -1.66 13.23
CA ASP A 99 15.43 -1.21 13.86
C ASP A 99 15.57 -1.76 15.27
N GLU A 100 14.49 -1.79 16.03
CA GLU A 100 14.47 -2.29 17.41
C GLU A 100 14.78 -3.78 17.50
N VAL A 101 14.24 -4.59 16.58
CA VAL A 101 14.35 -6.05 16.64
C VAL A 101 15.48 -6.61 15.78
N GLY A 102 15.64 -6.10 14.56
CA GLY A 102 16.66 -6.54 13.60
C GLY A 102 17.92 -5.67 13.58
N GLY A 103 17.90 -4.51 14.24
CA GLY A 103 18.97 -3.52 14.19
C GLY A 103 18.92 -2.64 12.94
N ILE A 104 19.41 -1.41 13.05
CA ILE A 104 19.37 -0.42 11.96
C ILE A 104 20.04 -0.89 10.65
N ASN A 105 21.04 -1.77 10.75
CA ASN A 105 21.72 -2.34 9.59
C ASN A 105 20.80 -3.28 8.79
N PHE A 106 19.93 -4.05 9.47
CA PHE A 106 18.92 -4.86 8.80
C PHE A 106 17.98 -3.98 7.99
N THR A 107 17.40 -2.95 8.62
CA THR A 107 16.45 -2.05 7.97
C THR A 107 17.10 -1.33 6.78
N ARG A 108 18.30 -0.77 6.95
CA ARG A 108 19.06 -0.12 5.85
C ARG A 108 19.33 -1.04 4.67
N GLN A 109 19.69 -2.29 4.96
CA GLN A 109 20.07 -3.25 3.94
C GLN A 109 18.88 -3.65 3.09
N TYR A 110 17.74 -3.93 3.72
CA TYR A 110 16.62 -4.58 3.04
C TYR A 110 15.43 -3.66 2.74
N ALA A 111 15.30 -2.50 3.37
CA ALA A 111 14.19 -1.59 3.09
C ALA A 111 14.15 -1.16 1.61
N PRO A 112 12.96 -0.87 1.05
CA PRO A 112 12.85 -0.38 -0.32
C PRO A 112 13.63 0.94 -0.46
N LYS A 113 14.09 1.23 -1.68
CA LYS A 113 14.84 2.46 -1.96
C LYS A 113 13.93 3.64 -2.26
N ILE A 114 12.68 3.39 -2.64
CA ILE A 114 11.68 4.41 -2.91
C ILE A 114 10.39 4.06 -2.16
N ILE A 115 9.83 5.04 -1.45
CA ILE A 115 8.45 5.00 -0.97
C ILE A 115 7.70 6.09 -1.70
N HIS A 116 6.58 5.76 -2.35
CA HIS A 116 5.77 6.71 -3.09
C HIS A 116 4.35 6.76 -2.53
N LEU A 117 3.86 7.95 -2.18
CA LEU A 117 2.51 8.16 -1.69
C LEU A 117 1.61 8.74 -2.78
N ILE A 118 0.44 8.13 -2.95
CA ILE A 118 -0.61 8.61 -3.86
C ILE A 118 -1.87 8.88 -3.05
N GLY A 119 -2.48 10.05 -3.26
CA GLY A 119 -3.67 10.49 -2.52
C GLY A 119 -4.91 9.66 -2.85
N SER A 120 -5.17 9.43 -4.14
CA SER A 120 -6.30 8.63 -4.67
C SER A 120 -6.14 7.12 -4.43
N ARG A 121 -7.25 6.40 -4.31
CA ARG A 121 -7.28 4.94 -4.52
C ARG A 121 -7.10 4.58 -5.99
N GLN A 122 -6.52 3.43 -6.26
CA GLN A 122 -6.41 2.88 -7.62
C GLN A 122 -7.35 1.68 -7.78
N TRP A 123 -8.28 1.77 -8.73
CA TRP A 123 -9.26 0.72 -9.00
C TRP A 123 -8.81 -0.16 -10.17
N ASN A 124 -8.86 -1.47 -9.97
CA ASN A 124 -8.57 -2.45 -11.00
C ASN A 124 -9.80 -2.73 -11.86
N PRO A 125 -9.64 -3.20 -13.11
CA PRO A 125 -10.76 -3.54 -13.99
C PRO A 125 -11.73 -4.60 -13.42
N ASN A 126 -11.25 -5.44 -12.50
CA ASN A 126 -12.05 -6.46 -11.81
C ASN A 126 -12.81 -5.92 -10.58
N GLY A 127 -12.75 -4.60 -10.32
CA GLY A 127 -13.44 -3.94 -9.21
C GLY A 127 -12.69 -3.99 -7.87
N THR A 128 -11.49 -4.59 -7.80
CA THR A 128 -10.66 -4.54 -6.59
C THR A 128 -9.90 -3.22 -6.50
N VAL A 129 -9.46 -2.85 -5.30
CA VAL A 129 -8.58 -1.70 -5.07
C VAL A 129 -7.15 -2.20 -4.91
N THR A 130 -6.21 -1.62 -5.66
CA THR A 130 -4.78 -1.77 -5.36
C THR A 130 -4.50 -0.94 -4.12
N LEU A 131 -3.96 -1.55 -3.06
CA LEU A 131 -3.66 -0.87 -1.79
C LEU A 131 -2.20 -0.37 -1.75
N GLY A 132 -1.36 -1.07 -2.49
CA GLY A 132 0.00 -0.71 -2.80
C GLY A 132 0.60 -1.76 -3.71
N TYR A 133 1.81 -1.51 -4.21
CA TYR A 133 2.55 -2.47 -5.01
C TYR A 133 4.04 -2.18 -4.95
N ALA A 134 4.86 -3.23 -5.09
CA ALA A 134 6.29 -3.08 -5.29
C ALA A 134 6.69 -3.23 -6.77
N GLU A 135 7.53 -2.33 -7.25
CA GLU A 135 8.21 -2.48 -8.54
C GLU A 135 9.63 -3.02 -8.30
N GLY A 136 9.81 -4.32 -8.54
CA GLY A 136 11.12 -4.98 -8.48
C GLY A 136 11.81 -4.93 -7.11
N GLY A 137 11.03 -4.85 -6.02
CA GLY A 137 11.55 -4.70 -4.65
C GLY A 137 12.22 -3.35 -4.36
N LEU A 138 12.35 -2.47 -5.36
CA LEU A 138 13.03 -1.18 -5.25
C LEU A 138 12.10 -0.08 -4.72
N LYS A 139 10.84 -0.10 -5.17
CA LYS A 139 9.86 0.96 -4.90
C LYS A 139 8.60 0.35 -4.32
N VAL A 140 8.12 0.88 -3.20
CA VAL A 140 6.79 0.60 -2.65
C VAL A 140 5.90 1.81 -2.89
N THR A 141 4.78 1.62 -3.56
CA THR A 141 3.76 2.67 -3.73
C THR A 141 2.60 2.40 -2.80
N LEU A 142 2.19 3.38 -1.99
CA LEU A 142 1.01 3.33 -1.14
C LEU A 142 -0.04 4.29 -1.68
N VAL A 143 -1.25 3.79 -1.94
CA VAL A 143 -2.33 4.58 -2.54
C VAL A 143 -3.46 4.82 -1.55
N GLY A 144 -4.31 5.79 -1.83
CA GLY A 144 -5.41 6.15 -0.93
C GLY A 144 -4.97 6.93 0.30
N GLY A 145 -3.85 7.66 0.24
CA GLY A 145 -3.34 8.46 1.36
C GLY A 145 -4.32 9.52 1.86
N ASN A 146 -5.29 9.94 1.04
CA ASN A 146 -6.32 10.92 1.43
C ASN A 146 -7.46 10.34 2.29
N TRP A 147 -7.41 9.04 2.60
CA TRP A 147 -8.36 8.35 3.49
C TRP A 147 -7.67 7.82 4.76
N LEU A 148 -6.53 8.41 5.14
CA LEU A 148 -5.77 7.98 6.30
C LEU A 148 -6.60 8.13 7.60
N GLU A 149 -6.67 7.07 8.41
CA GLU A 149 -7.30 7.08 9.73
C GLU A 149 -6.34 6.55 10.81
N PRO A 150 -5.36 7.35 11.27
CA PRO A 150 -4.30 6.87 12.17
C PRO A 150 -4.80 6.29 13.50
N ASN A 151 -5.97 6.74 13.97
CA ASN A 151 -6.59 6.26 15.21
C ASN A 151 -7.37 4.94 15.04
N ASN A 152 -7.51 4.45 13.80
CA ASN A 152 -8.23 3.23 13.48
C ASN A 152 -7.23 2.14 13.05
N ILE A 153 -6.54 1.52 14.01
CA ILE A 153 -5.50 0.52 13.74
C ILE A 153 -5.99 -0.66 12.88
N PRO A 154 -7.20 -1.22 13.09
CA PRO A 154 -7.74 -2.22 12.18
C PRO A 154 -7.79 -1.75 10.72
N PHE A 155 -8.24 -0.51 10.48
CA PHE A 155 -8.23 0.09 9.14
C PHE A 155 -6.81 0.32 8.62
N MET A 156 -5.90 0.82 9.46
CA MET A 156 -4.51 1.05 9.06
C MET A 156 -3.78 -0.24 8.68
N ASN A 157 -4.05 -1.33 9.42
CA ASN A 157 -3.57 -2.68 9.11
C ASN A 157 -4.08 -3.16 7.76
N GLU A 158 -5.39 -3.06 7.53
CA GLU A 158 -6.03 -3.51 6.29
C GLU A 158 -5.56 -2.70 5.08
N MET A 159 -5.45 -1.39 5.21
CA MET A 159 -5.22 -0.49 4.08
C MET A 159 -3.75 -0.26 3.76
N TYR A 160 -2.85 -0.35 4.75
CA TYR A 160 -1.45 0.05 4.58
C TYR A 160 -0.46 -0.96 5.14
N PHE A 161 -0.52 -1.27 6.44
CA PHE A 161 0.57 -2.01 7.09
C PHE A 161 0.70 -3.45 6.57
N GLN A 162 -0.41 -4.15 6.32
CA GLN A 162 -0.33 -5.51 5.76
C GLN A 162 0.38 -5.49 4.41
N THR A 163 0.02 -4.56 3.50
CA THR A 163 0.70 -4.41 2.21
C THR A 163 2.17 -4.05 2.37
N MET A 164 2.52 -3.13 3.29
CA MET A 164 3.93 -2.78 3.54
C MET A 164 4.76 -3.99 4.00
N HIS A 165 4.25 -4.78 4.94
CA HIS A 165 4.94 -5.98 5.41
C HIS A 165 4.97 -7.09 4.36
N HIS A 166 3.92 -7.22 3.54
CA HIS A 166 3.86 -8.16 2.44
C HIS A 166 4.97 -7.88 1.41
N GLU A 167 5.05 -6.65 0.92
CA GLU A 167 6.06 -6.25 -0.07
C GLU A 167 7.48 -6.31 0.52
N PHE A 168 7.63 -5.97 1.80
CA PHE A 168 8.92 -6.12 2.45
C PHE A 168 9.35 -7.59 2.56
N SER A 169 8.41 -8.50 2.83
CA SER A 169 8.67 -9.95 2.82
C SER A 169 9.19 -10.40 1.45
N HIS A 170 8.62 -9.90 0.35
CA HIS A 170 9.11 -10.21 -0.99
C HIS A 170 10.56 -9.76 -1.19
N ILE A 171 10.94 -8.57 -0.74
CA ILE A 171 12.34 -8.11 -0.80
C ILE A 171 13.26 -9.06 -0.04
N LEU A 172 12.87 -9.47 1.18
CA LEU A 172 13.65 -10.42 1.97
C LEU A 172 13.82 -11.75 1.22
N HIS A 173 12.75 -12.31 0.66
CA HIS A 173 12.78 -13.55 -0.11
C HIS A 173 13.70 -13.46 -1.34
N GLN A 174 13.72 -12.31 -2.02
CA GLN A 174 14.60 -12.05 -3.16
C GLN A 174 16.08 -11.96 -2.76
N THR A 175 16.37 -11.50 -1.54
CA THR A 175 17.76 -11.40 -1.04
C THR A 175 18.30 -12.71 -0.47
N LYS A 176 17.44 -13.49 0.21
CA LYS A 176 17.76 -14.81 0.76
C LYS A 176 16.54 -15.70 0.60
N ASN A 177 16.66 -16.75 -0.21
CA ASN A 177 15.54 -17.66 -0.48
C ASN A 177 15.01 -18.27 0.81
N TYR A 178 13.67 -18.31 0.93
CA TYR A 178 13.01 -19.06 1.99
C TYR A 178 13.08 -20.59 1.72
N PRO A 179 12.85 -21.44 2.73
CA PRO A 179 13.00 -22.89 2.58
C PRO A 179 12.00 -23.49 1.57
N VAL A 180 12.49 -24.33 0.66
CA VAL A 180 11.70 -24.89 -0.46
C VAL A 180 10.58 -25.82 0.01
N GLU A 181 10.73 -26.44 1.18
CA GLU A 181 9.71 -27.28 1.81
C GLU A 181 8.41 -26.51 2.10
N TYR A 182 8.46 -25.17 2.23
CA TYR A 182 7.26 -24.35 2.38
C TYR A 182 6.30 -24.57 1.20
N ASN A 183 6.83 -24.67 -0.02
CA ASN A 183 6.05 -24.78 -1.25
C ASN A 183 5.22 -26.07 -1.30
N GLN A 184 5.62 -27.10 -0.57
CA GLN A 184 4.98 -28.43 -0.57
C GLN A 184 3.75 -28.48 0.37
N LEU A 185 3.66 -27.58 1.34
CA LEU A 185 2.63 -27.64 2.41
C LEU A 185 1.19 -27.47 1.90
N SER A 186 0.99 -26.75 0.81
CA SER A 186 -0.31 -26.53 0.15
C SER A 186 -0.28 -26.88 -1.34
N GLU A 187 0.62 -27.77 -1.74
CA GLU A 187 0.74 -28.21 -3.13
C GLU A 187 -0.60 -28.77 -3.65
N GLY A 188 -0.91 -28.49 -4.92
CA GLY A 188 -2.18 -28.87 -5.54
C GLY A 188 -3.38 -27.96 -5.22
N HIS A 189 -3.25 -27.06 -4.24
CA HIS A 189 -4.33 -26.13 -3.86
C HIS A 189 -4.09 -24.66 -4.26
N TYR A 190 -2.92 -24.35 -4.82
CA TYR A 190 -2.64 -23.03 -5.40
C TYR A 190 -3.46 -22.76 -6.67
N SER A 191 -3.85 -21.51 -6.88
CA SER A 191 -4.64 -21.08 -8.03
C SER A 191 -4.18 -19.70 -8.54
N PRO A 192 -3.14 -19.64 -9.40
CA PRO A 192 -2.55 -18.37 -9.84
C PRO A 192 -3.53 -17.40 -10.53
N SER A 193 -4.53 -17.94 -11.25
CA SER A 193 -5.55 -17.15 -11.96
C SER A 193 -6.95 -17.23 -11.35
N GLY A 194 -7.14 -18.06 -10.32
CA GLY A 194 -8.46 -18.32 -9.72
C GLY A 194 -8.57 -17.93 -8.25
N TRP A 195 -7.49 -17.47 -7.62
CA TRP A 195 -7.48 -17.03 -6.22
C TRP A 195 -8.54 -15.95 -5.94
N ASN A 196 -8.77 -15.04 -6.89
CA ASN A 196 -9.72 -13.93 -6.75
C ASN A 196 -11.19 -14.40 -6.76
N ASN A 197 -11.46 -15.66 -7.13
CA ASN A 197 -12.80 -16.26 -7.03
C ASN A 197 -13.06 -16.89 -5.65
N ARG A 198 -12.03 -16.99 -4.78
CA ARG A 198 -12.14 -17.50 -3.41
C ARG A 198 -12.54 -16.34 -2.47
N THR A 199 -13.84 -16.14 -2.32
CA THR A 199 -14.41 -15.00 -1.57
C THR A 199 -14.76 -15.34 -0.12
N LYS A 200 -14.77 -16.62 0.26
CA LYS A 200 -15.08 -17.10 1.61
C LYS A 200 -13.87 -17.80 2.24
N ILE A 201 -13.74 -17.69 3.57
CA ILE A 201 -12.65 -18.34 4.34
C ILE A 201 -12.60 -19.85 4.07
N SER A 202 -13.76 -20.51 3.98
CA SER A 202 -13.89 -21.95 3.72
C SER A 202 -13.34 -22.40 2.34
N GLN A 203 -13.06 -21.47 1.43
CA GLN A 203 -12.53 -21.78 0.09
C GLN A 203 -11.00 -21.80 0.04
N TYR A 204 -10.31 -21.33 1.09
CA TYR A 204 -8.84 -21.27 1.12
C TYR A 204 -8.24 -21.75 2.45
N ALA A 205 -8.87 -21.45 3.59
CA ALA A 205 -8.33 -21.77 4.90
C ALA A 205 -8.24 -23.29 5.19
N PRO A 206 -9.20 -24.14 4.76
CA PRO A 206 -9.04 -25.59 4.87
C PRO A 206 -7.80 -26.17 4.19
N TYR A 207 -7.27 -25.48 3.18
CA TYR A 207 -6.08 -25.88 2.43
C TYR A 207 -4.79 -25.22 2.92
N GLY A 208 -4.86 -24.56 4.08
CA GLY A 208 -3.70 -24.01 4.76
C GLY A 208 -3.28 -22.60 4.32
N PHE A 209 -4.16 -21.85 3.65
CA PHE A 209 -3.92 -20.46 3.27
C PHE A 209 -4.50 -19.49 4.29
N VAL A 210 -3.78 -18.40 4.60
CA VAL A 210 -4.30 -17.35 5.52
C VAL A 210 -5.23 -16.37 4.82
N THR A 211 -5.02 -16.12 3.53
CA THR A 211 -5.86 -15.27 2.69
C THR A 211 -6.15 -15.93 1.35
N ALA A 212 -7.18 -15.44 0.65
CA ALA A 212 -7.44 -15.85 -0.72
C ALA A 212 -6.23 -15.56 -1.63
N TYR A 213 -5.60 -14.37 -1.49
CA TYR A 213 -4.46 -13.97 -2.30
C TYR A 213 -3.22 -14.83 -2.06
N GLY A 214 -2.94 -15.23 -0.80
CA GLY A 214 -1.86 -16.16 -0.49
C GLY A 214 -2.02 -17.53 -1.16
N SER A 215 -3.22 -17.87 -1.60
CA SER A 215 -3.47 -19.09 -2.36
C SER A 215 -3.16 -18.99 -3.86
N SER A 216 -2.68 -17.85 -4.34
CA SER A 216 -2.28 -17.67 -5.73
C SER A 216 -1.05 -18.50 -6.09
N GLN A 217 0.02 -18.38 -5.32
CA GLN A 217 1.30 -19.07 -5.52
C GLN A 217 2.13 -19.07 -4.22
N PRO A 218 3.14 -19.97 -4.09
CA PRO A 218 3.88 -20.10 -2.84
C PRO A 218 4.61 -18.83 -2.37
N THR A 219 5.07 -17.99 -3.30
CA THR A 219 5.77 -16.74 -2.95
C THR A 219 4.83 -15.72 -2.30
N GLU A 220 3.59 -15.59 -2.79
CA GLU A 220 2.58 -14.74 -2.17
C GLU A 220 2.09 -15.33 -0.85
N ASP A 221 2.02 -16.66 -0.75
CA ASP A 221 1.60 -17.36 0.46
C ASP A 221 2.48 -17.01 1.66
N ILE A 222 3.80 -17.18 1.52
CA ILE A 222 4.73 -16.87 2.61
C ILE A 222 4.74 -15.37 2.92
N ALA A 223 4.61 -14.50 1.91
CA ALA A 223 4.51 -13.06 2.12
C ALA A 223 3.22 -12.67 2.87
N GLU A 224 2.08 -13.27 2.53
CA GLU A 224 0.81 -13.10 3.22
C GLU A 224 0.85 -13.64 4.64
N ILE A 225 1.47 -14.80 4.87
CA ILE A 225 1.66 -15.32 6.24
C ILE A 225 2.50 -14.36 7.07
N THR A 226 3.61 -13.85 6.55
CA THR A 226 4.44 -12.86 7.25
C THR A 226 3.62 -11.61 7.57
N ALA A 227 2.93 -11.04 6.58
CA ALA A 227 2.17 -9.81 6.75
C ALA A 227 1.00 -9.96 7.73
N CYS A 228 0.19 -11.02 7.59
CA CYS A 228 -0.91 -11.33 8.49
C CYS A 228 -0.40 -11.63 9.90
N TYR A 229 0.75 -12.31 10.04
CA TYR A 229 1.36 -12.58 11.34
C TYR A 229 1.65 -11.30 12.11
N LEU A 230 2.21 -10.31 11.43
CA LEU A 230 2.59 -9.04 12.05
C LEU A 230 1.40 -8.12 12.32
N THR A 231 0.32 -8.21 11.55
CA THR A 231 -0.76 -7.19 11.57
C THR A 231 -2.09 -7.69 12.12
N TRP A 232 -2.39 -8.99 12.05
CA TRP A 232 -3.70 -9.47 12.46
C TRP A 232 -3.86 -9.52 13.97
N SER A 233 -5.07 -9.18 14.42
CA SER A 233 -5.53 -9.39 15.79
C SER A 233 -5.75 -10.87 16.11
N GLN A 234 -5.79 -11.22 17.40
CA GLN A 234 -6.11 -12.59 17.82
C GLN A 234 -7.48 -13.05 17.30
N ALA A 235 -8.49 -12.17 17.29
CA ALA A 235 -9.83 -12.49 16.79
C ALA A 235 -9.84 -12.87 15.28
N GLN A 236 -8.98 -12.26 14.46
CA GLN A 236 -8.82 -12.64 13.06
C GLN A 236 -8.20 -14.03 12.93
N TRP A 237 -7.19 -14.35 13.74
CA TRP A 237 -6.57 -15.68 13.79
C TRP A 237 -7.55 -16.75 14.26
N ASP A 238 -8.36 -16.46 15.28
CA ASP A 238 -9.38 -17.38 15.78
C ASP A 238 -10.44 -17.65 14.72
N LYS A 239 -10.91 -16.61 14.02
CA LYS A 239 -11.84 -16.75 12.89
C LYS A 239 -11.25 -17.58 11.75
N LEU A 240 -9.97 -17.41 11.43
CA LEU A 240 -9.28 -18.22 10.43
C LEU A 240 -9.25 -19.69 10.86
N LYS A 241 -8.89 -19.96 12.13
CA LYS A 241 -8.86 -21.31 12.71
C LYS A 241 -10.23 -21.99 12.68
N GLU A 242 -11.31 -21.27 12.97
CA GLU A 242 -12.66 -21.81 12.80
C GLU A 242 -12.96 -22.12 11.33
N GLY A 243 -12.54 -21.24 10.43
CA GLY A 243 -12.71 -21.40 8.99
C GLY A 243 -11.94 -22.56 8.36
N THR A 244 -10.93 -23.12 9.04
CA THR A 244 -10.20 -24.31 8.54
C THR A 244 -10.99 -25.61 8.76
N GLN A 245 -12.08 -25.58 9.52
CA GLN A 245 -12.80 -26.79 9.95
C GLN A 245 -13.87 -27.26 8.96
N LYS A 246 -14.26 -26.42 7.99
CA LYS A 246 -15.30 -26.72 7.02
C LYS A 246 -14.91 -26.28 5.60
N ASP A 247 -15.22 -27.10 4.61
CA ASP A 247 -15.12 -26.74 3.20
C ASP A 247 -16.25 -25.81 2.76
N GLU A 248 -16.29 -25.45 1.48
CA GLU A 248 -17.29 -24.53 0.92
C GLU A 248 -18.73 -25.05 0.94
N ASP A 249 -18.90 -26.38 0.97
CA ASP A 249 -20.19 -27.06 1.09
C ASP A 249 -20.62 -27.25 2.55
N GLY A 250 -19.75 -26.88 3.50
CA GLY A 250 -19.99 -26.99 4.94
C GLY A 250 -19.65 -28.37 5.52
N ASN A 251 -18.99 -29.24 4.76
CA ASN A 251 -18.55 -30.54 5.23
C ASN A 251 -17.34 -30.37 6.17
N PRO A 252 -17.25 -31.16 7.26
CA PRO A 252 -16.08 -31.15 8.13
C PRO A 252 -14.81 -31.56 7.38
N VAL A 253 -13.74 -30.78 7.56
CA VAL A 253 -12.39 -31.03 7.03
C VAL A 253 -11.35 -30.74 8.12
N SER A 254 -10.16 -31.31 7.99
CA SER A 254 -9.07 -31.23 8.98
C SER A 254 -7.72 -31.04 8.30
N GLY A 255 -6.72 -30.52 9.02
CA GLY A 255 -5.36 -30.36 8.53
C GLY A 255 -5.00 -28.92 8.15
N GLY A 256 -5.99 -28.09 7.76
CA GLY A 256 -5.73 -26.71 7.34
C GLY A 256 -5.05 -25.87 8.42
N TRP A 257 -5.49 -25.98 9.68
CA TRP A 257 -4.86 -25.25 10.79
C TRP A 257 -3.44 -25.76 11.08
N GLU A 258 -3.23 -27.08 11.05
CA GLU A 258 -1.92 -27.68 11.25
C GLU A 258 -0.92 -27.24 10.16
N ILE A 259 -1.37 -27.13 8.91
CA ILE A 259 -0.59 -26.60 7.79
C ILE A 259 -0.21 -25.13 8.05
N ILE A 260 -1.16 -24.29 8.47
CA ILE A 260 -0.89 -22.88 8.79
C ILE A 260 0.15 -22.77 9.92
N GLN A 261 0.04 -23.58 10.96
CA GLN A 261 1.01 -23.59 12.06
C GLN A 261 2.42 -24.01 11.60
N GLN A 262 2.51 -25.01 10.71
CA GLN A 262 3.78 -25.41 10.10
C GLN A 262 4.38 -24.28 9.27
N LYS A 263 3.58 -23.61 8.44
CA LYS A 263 4.03 -22.45 7.65
C LYS A 263 4.50 -21.30 8.53
N ILE A 264 3.78 -20.96 9.60
CA ILE A 264 4.21 -19.94 10.58
C ILE A 264 5.56 -20.36 11.21
N THR A 265 5.72 -21.63 11.55
CA THR A 265 6.97 -22.14 12.12
C THR A 265 8.14 -21.99 11.14
N ILE A 266 7.95 -22.35 9.87
CA ILE A 266 8.95 -22.17 8.83
C ILE A 266 9.28 -20.70 8.65
N MET A 267 8.27 -19.81 8.57
CA MET A 267 8.47 -18.38 8.43
C MET A 267 9.27 -17.79 9.60
N LYS A 268 8.94 -18.17 10.85
CA LYS A 268 9.68 -17.72 12.04
C LYS A 268 11.14 -18.18 12.02
N ASN A 269 11.37 -19.47 11.73
CA ASN A 269 12.72 -20.02 11.65
C ASN A 269 13.52 -19.36 10.53
N TYR A 270 12.92 -19.19 9.35
CA TYR A 270 13.52 -18.49 8.22
C TYR A 270 13.97 -17.07 8.59
N MET A 271 13.10 -16.28 9.22
CA MET A 271 13.41 -14.90 9.62
C MET A 271 14.54 -14.85 10.66
N LYS A 272 14.51 -15.77 11.63
CA LYS A 272 15.54 -15.89 12.65
C LYS A 272 16.89 -16.33 12.08
N ASP A 273 16.90 -17.40 11.29
CA ASP A 273 18.14 -18.02 10.80
C ASP A 273 18.78 -17.20 9.68
N SER A 274 17.96 -16.58 8.81
CA SER A 274 18.44 -15.80 7.66
C SER A 274 18.76 -14.36 8.01
N PHE A 275 18.03 -13.75 8.95
CA PHE A 275 18.14 -12.32 9.23
C PHE A 275 18.37 -11.97 10.70
N GLY A 276 18.34 -12.94 11.61
CA GLY A 276 18.46 -12.68 13.05
C GLY A 276 17.23 -11.99 13.65
N VAL A 277 16.09 -11.98 12.94
CA VAL A 277 14.87 -11.29 13.37
C VAL A 277 13.94 -12.27 14.06
N ASP A 278 13.61 -11.98 15.33
CA ASP A 278 12.57 -12.70 16.06
C ASP A 278 11.20 -12.12 15.71
N MET A 279 10.38 -12.92 15.03
CA MET A 279 9.07 -12.47 14.53
C MET A 279 8.03 -12.24 15.62
N ASP A 280 8.17 -12.87 16.79
CA ASP A 280 7.29 -12.61 17.93
C ASP A 280 7.60 -11.24 18.54
N GLN A 281 8.89 -10.96 18.75
CA GLN A 281 9.33 -9.65 19.24
C GLN A 281 8.99 -8.52 18.26
N LEU A 282 9.12 -8.78 16.95
CA LEU A 282 8.75 -7.82 15.92
C LEU A 282 7.25 -7.53 15.93
N ARG A 283 6.40 -8.55 16.04
CA ARG A 283 4.95 -8.39 16.16
C ARG A 283 4.60 -7.57 17.41
N ASP A 284 5.23 -7.85 18.54
CA ASP A 284 5.00 -7.11 19.79
C ASP A 284 5.45 -5.64 19.67
N ALA A 285 6.60 -5.38 19.06
CA ALA A 285 7.08 -4.02 18.81
C ALA A 285 6.14 -3.24 17.89
N ILE A 286 5.65 -3.86 16.81
CA ILE A 286 4.68 -3.24 15.88
C ILE A 286 3.38 -2.93 16.62
N ASN A 287 2.82 -3.88 17.38
CA ASN A 287 1.58 -3.67 18.13
C ASN A 287 1.71 -2.51 19.12
N ARG A 288 2.82 -2.47 19.88
CA ARG A 288 3.10 -1.38 20.81
C ARG A 288 3.20 -0.04 20.10
N ARG A 289 3.90 0.03 18.96
CA ARG A 289 4.04 1.26 18.16
C ARG A 289 2.72 1.70 17.52
N CYS A 290 1.85 0.74 17.15
CA CYS A 290 0.48 1.03 16.74
C CYS A 290 -0.35 1.65 17.87
N GLU A 291 -0.14 1.26 19.13
CA GLU A 291 -0.76 1.92 20.28
C GLU A 291 -0.16 3.32 20.49
N GLU A 292 1.16 3.47 20.37
CA GLU A 292 1.88 4.75 20.54
C GLU A 292 1.39 5.82 19.54
N ILE A 293 1.16 5.48 18.26
CA ILE A 293 0.68 6.46 17.27
C ILE A 293 -0.70 7.04 17.58
N GLN A 294 -1.53 6.37 18.39
CA GLN A 294 -2.83 6.90 18.83
C GLN A 294 -2.68 8.06 19.83
N HIS A 295 -1.50 8.22 20.41
CA HIS A 295 -1.18 9.23 21.42
C HIS A 295 -0.15 10.26 20.94
N MET A 296 0.43 10.06 19.76
CA MET A 296 1.38 10.99 19.14
C MET A 296 0.66 12.18 18.50
N ASP A 297 1.22 13.39 18.62
CA ASP A 297 0.79 14.55 17.83
C ASP A 297 1.29 14.41 16.40
N LEU A 298 0.65 13.56 15.58
CA LEU A 298 1.05 13.23 14.20
C LEU A 298 1.10 14.44 13.25
N ASN A 299 0.60 15.61 13.67
CA ASN A 299 0.53 16.79 12.83
C ASN A 299 1.80 17.63 12.81
N LYS A 300 2.75 17.36 13.70
CA LYS A 300 4.01 18.11 13.80
C LYS A 300 5.18 17.23 13.44
N LEU A 301 6.19 17.82 12.82
CA LEU A 301 7.47 17.13 12.59
C LEU A 301 8.33 17.29 13.86
N PRO A 302 8.78 16.19 14.50
CA PRO A 302 9.75 16.26 15.59
C PRO A 302 11.08 16.80 15.09
N GLU A 303 11.81 17.49 15.97
CA GLU A 303 13.18 17.99 15.70
C GLU A 303 14.20 16.87 15.43
#